data_AF-A0A378QLL2-F1
#
_entry.id   AF-A0A378QLL2-F1
#
_cell.length_a   1.000
_cell.length_b   1.000
_cell.length_c   1.000
_cell.angle_alpha   90.00
_cell.angle_beta   90.00
_cell.angle_gamma   90.00
#
_symmetry.space_group_name_H-M   'P 1'
#
loop_
_entity.id
_entity.type
_entity.pdbx_description
1 polymer ?
#
loop_
_entity_poly.entity_id
_entity_poly.type
_entity_poly.pdbx_seq_one_letter_code
_entity_poly.pdbx_strand_id
1 'polypeptide(L)'
;MKNELTKSENDLLERLVREFEAKVAKSKRLADEQLLMLTLTQKSVLSDADVKKLKLLLEFEQSKIRIREKKKQAKQVLKNHESEKKEIIENRYKRFGLVTIESLKKLPNQKATISLNDFLYLMLSDENLNEKDKEWVSGFLQNDVMNGDPKD
;
A
#
# COMPACT_ATOMS: atom_id res chain seq x y z
N MET A 1 -38.21 -10.62 -1.13
CA MET A 1 -37.56 -11.32 -0.01
C MET A 1 -37.98 -12.78 0.02
N LYS A 2 -37.04 -13.71 0.23
CA LYS A 2 -37.34 -15.12 0.52
C LYS A 2 -37.35 -15.28 2.04
N ASN A 3 -38.45 -15.80 2.60
CA ASN A 3 -38.70 -15.81 4.04
C ASN A 3 -37.76 -16.76 4.81
N GLU A 4 -37.16 -17.70 4.09
CA GLU A 4 -36.30 -18.77 4.62
C GLU A 4 -34.81 -18.37 4.70
N LEU A 5 -34.48 -17.16 4.22
CA LEU A 5 -33.17 -16.54 4.28
C LEU A 5 -33.14 -15.45 5.36
N THR A 6 -31.98 -15.27 5.99
CA THR A 6 -31.72 -14.13 6.88
C THR A 6 -31.78 -12.81 6.10
N LYS A 7 -31.92 -11.69 6.82
CA LYS A 7 -31.90 -10.36 6.21
C LYS A 7 -30.63 -10.13 5.38
N SER A 8 -29.46 -10.44 5.94
CA SER A 8 -28.17 -10.27 5.25
C SER A 8 -28.01 -11.16 4.02
N GLU A 9 -28.56 -12.37 4.04
CA GLU A 9 -28.57 -13.26 2.88
C GLU A 9 -29.49 -12.72 1.78
N ASN A 10 -30.67 -12.21 2.14
CA ASN A 10 -31.57 -11.53 1.20
C ASN A 10 -30.93 -10.28 0.59
N ASP A 11 -30.29 -9.43 1.40
CA ASP A 11 -29.61 -8.22 0.93
C ASP A 11 -28.48 -8.57 -0.05
N LEU A 12 -27.69 -9.60 0.26
CA LEU A 12 -26.64 -10.10 -0.63
C LEU A 12 -27.24 -10.67 -1.92
N LEU A 13 -28.30 -11.46 -1.82
CA LEU A 13 -28.97 -12.07 -2.96
C LEU A 13 -29.53 -11.02 -3.91
N GLU A 14 -30.22 -10.00 -3.39
CA GLU A 14 -30.77 -8.90 -4.20
C GLU A 14 -29.66 -8.15 -4.94
N ARG A 15 -28.53 -7.88 -4.28
CA ARG A 15 -27.37 -7.27 -4.92
C ARG A 15 -26.81 -8.15 -6.03
N LEU A 16 -26.62 -9.44 -5.77
CA LEU A 16 -26.06 -10.39 -6.73
C LEU A 16 -26.97 -10.58 -7.95
N VAL A 17 -28.29 -10.70 -7.74
CA VAL A 17 -29.28 -10.80 -8.82
C VAL A 17 -29.20 -9.60 -9.75
N ARG A 18 -29.19 -8.37 -9.19
CA ARG A 18 -29.05 -7.14 -10.00
C ARG A 18 -27.74 -7.13 -10.79
N GLU A 19 -26.63 -7.57 -10.20
CA GLU A 19 -25.35 -7.68 -10.91
C GLU A 19 -25.40 -8.72 -12.04
N PHE A 20 -26.07 -9.85 -11.83
CA PHE A 20 -26.20 -10.90 -12.83
C PHE A 20 -27.11 -10.45 -13.98
N GLU A 21 -28.24 -9.83 -13.68
CA GLU A 21 -29.13 -9.22 -14.69
C GLU A 21 -28.40 -8.15 -15.50
N ALA A 22 -27.60 -7.30 -14.86
CA ALA A 22 -26.79 -6.30 -15.55
C ALA A 22 -25.71 -6.92 -16.46
N LYS A 23 -25.17 -8.10 -16.12
CA LYS A 23 -24.27 -8.86 -17.00
C LYS A 23 -25.01 -9.43 -18.19
N VAL A 24 -26.19 -10.02 -17.96
CA VAL A 24 -27.05 -10.57 -19.02
C VAL A 24 -27.49 -9.49 -19.99
N ALA A 25 -27.89 -8.31 -19.49
CA ALA A 25 -28.25 -7.15 -20.32
C ALA A 25 -27.09 -6.65 -21.20
N LYS A 26 -25.84 -6.95 -20.81
CA LYS A 26 -24.62 -6.68 -21.58
C LYS A 26 -24.17 -7.89 -22.41
N SER A 27 -25.04 -8.87 -22.61
CA SER A 27 -24.78 -10.15 -23.30
C SER A 27 -23.56 -10.91 -22.76
N LYS A 28 -23.23 -10.73 -21.47
CA LYS A 28 -22.15 -11.47 -20.82
C LYS A 28 -22.65 -12.80 -20.31
N ARG A 29 -21.91 -13.87 -20.60
CA ARG A 29 -22.18 -15.21 -20.08
C ARG A 29 -22.04 -15.23 -18.56
N LEU A 30 -23.05 -15.77 -17.88
CA LEU A 30 -23.00 -16.08 -16.46
C LEU A 30 -22.28 -17.41 -16.22
N ALA A 31 -21.63 -17.53 -15.07
CA ALA A 31 -21.15 -18.82 -14.59
C ALA A 31 -22.34 -19.71 -14.19
N ASP A 32 -22.15 -21.02 -14.19
CA ASP A 32 -23.23 -21.98 -13.93
C ASP A 32 -23.85 -21.78 -12.53
N GLU A 33 -23.04 -21.43 -11.53
CA GLU A 33 -23.52 -21.13 -10.18
C GLU A 33 -24.38 -19.85 -10.14
N GLN A 34 -24.04 -18.84 -10.94
CA GLN A 34 -24.79 -17.58 -11.04
C GLN A 34 -26.12 -17.80 -11.75
N LEU A 35 -26.11 -18.63 -12.81
CA LEU A 35 -27.32 -19.03 -13.51
C LEU A 35 -28.25 -19.83 -12.59
N LEU A 36 -27.70 -20.80 -11.86
CA LEU A 36 -28.45 -21.60 -10.89
C LEU A 36 -29.07 -20.72 -9.80
N MET A 37 -28.32 -19.74 -9.28
CA MET A 37 -28.84 -18.79 -8.30
C MET A 37 -30.02 -17.99 -8.87
N LEU A 38 -29.91 -17.45 -10.08
CA LEU A 38 -31.00 -16.74 -10.77
C LEU A 38 -32.24 -17.62 -10.91
N THR A 39 -32.08 -18.84 -11.41
CA THR A 39 -33.17 -19.80 -11.58
C THR A 39 -33.88 -20.09 -10.26
N LEU A 40 -33.12 -20.28 -9.17
CA LEU A 40 -33.71 -20.47 -7.84
C LEU A 40 -34.49 -19.23 -7.39
N THR A 41 -33.97 -18.02 -7.59
CA THR A 41 -34.69 -16.80 -7.21
C THR A 41 -36.02 -16.60 -7.95
N GLN A 42 -36.08 -17.02 -9.21
CA GLN A 42 -37.28 -16.89 -10.05
C GLN A 42 -38.40 -17.88 -9.67
N LYS A 43 -38.10 -18.94 -8.92
CA LYS A 43 -39.13 -19.85 -8.41
C LYS A 43 -40.08 -19.12 -7.45
N SER A 44 -41.39 -19.26 -7.65
CA SER A 44 -42.42 -18.72 -6.77
C SER A 44 -42.36 -19.33 -5.37
N VAL A 45 -42.14 -20.65 -5.30
CA VAL A 45 -42.00 -21.42 -4.05
C VAL A 45 -40.67 -22.17 -4.08
N LEU A 46 -39.92 -22.09 -2.98
CA LEU A 46 -38.68 -22.84 -2.78
C LEU A 46 -38.95 -24.06 -1.92
N SER A 47 -38.44 -25.23 -2.33
CA SER A 47 -38.35 -26.39 -1.46
C SER A 47 -37.22 -26.21 -0.43
N ASP A 48 -37.22 -26.99 0.65
CA ASP A 48 -36.10 -27.00 1.62
C ASP A 48 -34.75 -27.28 0.95
N ALA A 49 -34.74 -28.15 -0.07
CA ALA A 49 -33.55 -28.45 -0.85
C ALA A 49 -33.10 -27.24 -1.69
N ASP A 50 -34.03 -26.48 -2.26
CA ASP A 50 -33.73 -25.24 -2.98
C ASP A 50 -33.16 -24.18 -2.04
N VAL A 51 -33.73 -24.03 -0.84
CA VAL A 51 -33.22 -23.09 0.18
C VAL A 51 -31.79 -23.47 0.59
N LYS A 52 -31.52 -24.76 0.85
CA LYS A 52 -30.17 -25.23 1.18
C LYS A 52 -29.16 -24.95 0.08
N LYS A 53 -29.54 -25.23 -1.19
CA LYS A 53 -28.70 -24.90 -2.36
C LYS A 53 -28.42 -23.41 -2.45
N LEU A 54 -29.45 -22.57 -2.26
CA LEU A 54 -29.31 -21.12 -2.34
C LEU A 54 -28.37 -20.58 -1.27
N LYS A 55 -28.46 -21.07 -0.02
CA LYS A 55 -27.53 -20.70 1.06
C LYS A 55 -26.09 -21.06 0.73
N LEU A 56 -25.83 -22.27 0.25
CA LEU A 56 -24.48 -22.68 -0.16
C LEU A 56 -23.91 -21.81 -1.29
N LEU A 57 -24.74 -21.47 -2.29
CA LEU A 57 -24.34 -20.58 -3.38
C LEU A 57 -24.04 -19.16 -2.89
N LEU A 58 -24.83 -18.66 -1.93
CA LEU A 58 -24.61 -17.34 -1.31
C LEU A 58 -23.31 -17.31 -0.50
N GLU A 59 -23.03 -18.34 0.31
CA GLU A 59 -21.78 -18.47 1.04
C GLU A 59 -20.57 -18.52 0.09
N PHE A 60 -20.70 -19.26 -1.00
CA PHE A 60 -19.67 -19.34 -2.03
C PHE A 60 -19.36 -17.99 -2.68
N GLU A 61 -20.39 -17.25 -3.13
CA GLU A 61 -20.19 -15.91 -3.70
C GLU A 61 -19.69 -14.92 -2.65
N GLN A 62 -20.16 -14.99 -1.41
CA GLN A 62 -19.65 -14.16 -0.33
C GLN A 62 -18.17 -14.42 -0.06
N SER A 63 -17.72 -15.67 -0.11
CA SER A 63 -16.31 -16.04 0.02
C SER A 63 -15.46 -15.43 -1.10
N LYS A 64 -15.91 -15.52 -2.36
CA LYS A 64 -15.24 -14.87 -3.51
C LYS A 64 -15.11 -13.36 -3.32
N ILE A 65 -16.16 -12.70 -2.83
CA ILE A 65 -16.17 -11.27 -2.54
C ILE A 65 -15.11 -10.94 -1.47
N ARG A 66 -15.13 -11.65 -0.34
CA ARG A 66 -14.15 -11.46 0.76
C ARG A 66 -12.71 -11.62 0.28
N ILE A 67 -12.43 -12.63 -0.55
CA ILE A 67 -11.09 -12.85 -1.11
C ILE A 67 -10.67 -11.68 -2.00
N ARG A 68 -11.57 -11.19 -2.86
CA ARG A 68 -11.29 -10.05 -3.74
C ARG A 68 -11.01 -8.78 -2.94
N GLU A 69 -11.79 -8.52 -1.89
CA GLU A 69 -11.61 -7.38 -1.00
C GLU A 69 -10.29 -7.45 -0.24
N LYS A 70 -9.95 -8.59 0.36
CA LYS A 70 -8.65 -8.81 1.01
C LYS A 70 -7.49 -8.58 0.04
N LYS A 71 -7.58 -9.08 -1.20
CA LYS A 71 -6.56 -8.85 -2.24
C LYS A 71 -6.43 -7.36 -2.58
N LYS A 72 -7.54 -6.62 -2.65
CA LYS A 72 -7.54 -5.17 -2.91
C LYS A 72 -6.88 -4.41 -1.77
N GLN A 73 -7.21 -4.74 -0.52
CA GLN A 73 -6.60 -4.16 0.68
C GLN A 73 -5.10 -4.41 0.73
N ALA A 74 -4.66 -5.65 0.49
CA ALA A 74 -3.23 -6.00 0.47
C ALA A 74 -2.46 -5.20 -0.59
N LYS A 75 -3.01 -5.04 -1.80
CA LYS A 75 -2.42 -4.19 -2.84
C LYS A 75 -2.34 -2.72 -2.42
N GLN A 76 -3.35 -2.22 -1.73
CA GLN A 76 -3.37 -0.84 -1.25
C GLN A 76 -2.29 -0.61 -0.17
N VAL A 77 -2.12 -1.55 0.76
CA VAL A 77 -1.06 -1.49 1.77
C VAL A 77 0.32 -1.44 1.12
N LEU A 78 0.57 -2.28 0.11
CA LEU A 78 1.84 -2.26 -0.64
C LEU A 78 2.08 -0.92 -1.33
N LYS A 79 1.04 -0.34 -1.95
CA LYS A 79 1.14 0.98 -2.60
C LYS A 79 1.44 2.09 -1.59
N ASN A 80 0.77 2.09 -0.44
CA ASN A 80 0.99 3.07 0.62
C ASN A 80 2.44 2.98 1.16
N HIS A 81 2.93 1.76 1.38
CA HIS A 81 4.31 1.55 1.82
C HIS A 81 5.35 2.02 0.78
N GLU A 82 5.07 1.86 -0.52
CA GLU A 82 5.94 2.43 -1.57
C GLU A 82 5.93 3.96 -1.57
N SER A 83 4.76 4.60 -1.38
CA SER A 83 4.69 6.05 -1.26
C SER A 83 5.38 6.58 -0.01
N GLU A 84 5.23 5.91 1.15
CA GLU A 84 5.92 6.28 2.39
C GLU A 84 7.44 6.21 2.21
N LYS A 85 7.95 5.17 1.54
CA LYS A 85 9.39 5.07 1.22
C LYS A 85 9.87 6.23 0.35
N LYS A 86 9.10 6.62 -0.67
CA LYS A 86 9.45 7.76 -1.54
C LYS A 86 9.46 9.06 -0.75
N GLU A 87 8.46 9.29 0.10
CA GLU A 87 8.38 10.47 0.95
C GLU A 87 9.54 10.55 1.95
N ILE A 88 9.91 9.43 2.59
CA ILE A 88 11.08 9.36 3.49
C ILE A 88 12.36 9.78 2.76
N ILE A 89 12.56 9.27 1.54
CA ILE A 89 13.72 9.60 0.71
C ILE A 89 13.72 11.08 0.32
N GLU A 90 12.59 11.61 -0.15
CA GLU A 90 12.46 13.02 -0.53
C GLU A 90 12.71 13.96 0.66
N ASN A 91 12.12 13.65 1.82
CA ASN A 91 12.32 14.43 3.04
C ASN A 91 13.78 14.37 3.53
N ARG A 92 14.45 13.22 3.37
CA ARG A 92 15.89 13.12 3.64
C ARG A 92 16.70 14.04 2.71
N TYR A 93 16.44 14.01 1.41
CA TYR A 93 17.14 14.91 0.46
C TYR A 93 16.91 16.39 0.79
N LYS A 94 15.68 16.77 1.15
CA LYS A 94 15.37 18.14 1.59
C LYS A 94 16.17 18.55 2.84
N ARG A 95 16.22 17.68 3.86
CA ARG A 95 17.01 17.94 5.09
C ARG A 95 18.50 18.09 4.78
N PHE A 96 19.08 17.21 3.96
CA PHE A 96 20.49 17.34 3.57
C PHE A 96 20.77 18.60 2.74
N GLY A 97 19.88 18.98 1.83
CA GLY A 97 20.01 20.22 1.09
C GLY A 97 20.03 21.45 2.01
N LEU A 98 19.11 21.50 2.99
CA LEU A 98 19.04 22.57 3.97
C LEU A 98 20.31 22.62 4.84
N VAL A 99 20.73 21.48 5.41
CA VAL A 99 21.91 21.41 6.28
C VAL A 99 23.19 21.75 5.52
N THR A 100 23.31 21.33 4.27
CA THR A 100 24.42 21.70 3.38
C THR A 100 24.48 23.22 3.20
N ILE A 101 23.35 23.85 2.86
CA ILE A 101 23.28 25.31 2.68
C ILE A 101 23.64 26.06 3.97
N GLU A 102 23.08 25.65 5.11
CA GLU A 102 23.38 26.28 6.41
C GLU A 102 24.84 26.08 6.83
N SER A 103 25.44 24.92 6.55
CA SER A 103 26.86 24.67 6.80
C SER A 103 27.75 25.54 5.91
N LEU A 104 27.39 25.72 4.63
CA LEU A 104 28.12 26.59 3.70
C LEU A 104 28.07 28.07 4.13
N LYS A 105 26.94 28.55 4.66
CA LYS A 105 26.82 29.93 5.18
C LYS A 105 27.74 30.23 6.36
N LYS A 106 28.11 29.21 7.15
CA LYS A 106 29.01 29.33 8.31
C LYS A 106 30.48 29.44 7.90
N LEU A 107 30.81 29.22 6.62
CA LEU A 107 32.18 29.32 6.14
C LEU A 107 32.63 30.80 6.08
N PRO A 108 33.81 31.14 6.61
CA PRO A 108 34.31 32.50 6.54
C PRO A 108 34.62 32.91 5.08
N ASN A 109 34.15 34.09 4.68
CA ASN A 109 34.26 34.65 3.32
C ASN A 109 35.70 34.78 2.75
N GLN A 110 36.75 34.48 3.53
CA GLN A 110 38.15 34.72 3.16
C GLN A 110 39.06 33.47 3.09
N LYS A 111 38.55 32.24 3.23
CA LYS A 111 39.38 31.03 3.03
C LYS A 111 38.59 29.92 2.32
N ALA A 112 38.87 29.76 1.03
CA ALA A 112 38.24 28.78 0.14
C ALA A 112 38.79 27.35 0.27
N THR A 113 39.18 26.90 1.47
CA THR A 113 39.65 25.52 1.68
C THR A 113 39.25 25.03 3.07
N ILE A 114 37.98 24.66 3.22
CA ILE A 114 37.56 23.73 4.28
C ILE A 114 37.86 22.31 3.83
N SER A 115 38.39 21.46 4.72
CA SER A 115 38.54 20.04 4.40
C SER A 115 37.16 19.37 4.35
N LEU A 116 37.04 18.28 3.59
CA LEU A 116 35.78 17.52 3.55
C LEU A 116 35.37 17.07 4.96
N ASN A 117 36.31 16.62 5.79
CA ASN A 117 36.05 16.20 7.17
C ASN A 117 35.51 17.34 8.04
N ASP A 118 36.14 18.51 7.99
CA ASP A 118 35.66 19.69 8.74
C ASP A 118 34.25 20.10 8.30
N PHE A 119 33.96 20.01 7.00
CA PHE A 119 32.63 20.26 6.45
C PHE A 119 31.59 19.22 6.93
N LEU A 120 31.95 17.93 6.95
CA LEU A 120 31.09 16.86 7.46
C LEU A 120 30.82 17.02 8.96
N TYR A 121 31.80 17.45 9.77
CA TYR A 121 31.59 17.78 11.18
C TYR A 121 30.63 18.96 11.37
N LEU A 122 30.72 20.00 10.53
CA LEU A 122 29.75 21.11 10.53
C LEU A 122 28.33 20.59 10.26
N MET A 123 28.16 19.71 9.27
CA MET A 123 26.85 19.10 8.99
C MET A 123 26.34 18.25 10.16
N LEU A 124 27.20 17.44 10.79
CA LEU A 124 26.84 16.59 11.94
C LEU A 124 26.40 17.40 13.17
N SER A 125 26.94 18.61 13.32
CA SER A 125 26.56 19.53 14.40
C SER A 125 25.24 20.25 14.16
N ASP A 126 24.61 20.08 13.00
CA ASP A 126 23.31 20.71 12.69
C ASP A 126 22.13 19.91 13.27
N GLU A 127 21.27 20.59 14.03
CA GLU A 127 20.12 19.99 14.71
C GLU A 127 19.02 19.53 13.74
N ASN A 128 19.03 19.99 12.48
CA ASN A 128 18.07 19.56 11.47
C ASN A 128 18.32 18.14 10.95
N LEU A 129 19.50 17.55 11.22
CA LEU A 129 19.74 16.13 10.99
C LEU A 129 19.21 15.30 12.16
N ASN A 130 18.39 14.29 11.86
CA ASN A 130 18.03 13.27 12.85
C ASN A 130 19.17 12.24 13.00
N GLU A 131 19.07 11.38 14.01
CA GLU A 131 20.09 10.38 14.35
C GLU A 131 20.46 9.46 13.17
N LYS A 132 19.49 9.04 12.34
CA LYS A 132 19.77 8.18 11.18
C LYS A 132 20.53 8.93 10.08
N ASP A 133 20.20 10.21 9.89
CA ASP A 133 20.90 11.04 8.92
C ASP A 133 22.32 11.36 9.41
N LYS A 134 22.52 11.59 10.72
CA LYS A 134 23.85 11.74 11.34
C LYS A 134 24.69 10.48 11.24
N GLU A 135 24.11 9.31 11.52
CA GLU A 135 24.79 8.01 11.37
C GLU A 135 25.28 7.82 9.93
N TRP A 136 24.44 8.13 8.94
CA TRP A 136 24.82 8.07 7.53
C TRP A 136 25.97 9.03 7.16
N VAL A 137 25.92 10.28 7.63
CA VAL A 137 27.00 11.26 7.42
C VAL A 137 28.30 10.82 8.09
N SER A 138 28.22 10.26 9.30
CA SER A 138 29.40 9.78 10.04
C SER A 138 30.14 8.64 9.34
N GLY A 139 29.45 7.84 8.52
CA GLY A 139 30.06 6.81 7.69
C GLY A 139 31.05 7.35 6.65
N PHE A 140 30.90 8.60 6.21
CA PHE A 140 31.86 9.24 5.30
C PHE A 140 33.18 9.61 6.00
N LEU A 141 33.14 9.90 7.31
CA LEU A 141 34.35 10.16 8.11
C LEU A 141 35.19 8.90 8.32
N GLN A 142 34.56 7.72 8.33
CA GLN A 142 35.25 6.45 8.53
C GLN A 142 35.99 5.97 7.26
N ASN A 143 35.52 6.37 6.07
CA ASN A 143 36.12 5.99 4.79
C ASN A 143 37.42 6.74 4.45
N ASP A 144 37.71 7.87 5.10
CA ASP A 144 38.96 8.62 4.92
C ASP A 144 40.18 7.95 5.59
N VAL A 145 39.96 7.04 6.55
CA VAL A 145 41.04 6.36 7.29
C VAL A 145 41.69 5.21 6.48
N MET A 146 41.02 4.71 5.44
CA MET A 146 41.48 3.55 4.65
C MET A 146 42.19 3.91 3.34
N ASN A 147 42.32 5.19 3.00
CA ASN A 147 43.05 5.69 1.82
C ASN A 147 44.28 6.53 2.21
N GLY A 148 44.99 6.14 3.27
CA GLY A 148 46.34 6.65 3.50
C GLY A 148 47.30 5.99 2.50
N ASP A 149 47.99 6.81 1.70
CA ASP A 149 49.05 6.38 0.78
C ASP A 149 49.99 5.33 1.42
N PRO A 150 50.44 4.30 0.68
CA PRO A 150 51.51 3.45 1.15
C PRO A 150 52.74 4.34 1.33
N LYS A 151 53.26 4.39 2.56
CA LYS A 151 54.59 4.96 2.82
C LYS A 151 55.62 4.06 2.16
N ASP A 152 56.20 4.54 1.06
CA ASP A 152 57.54 4.16 0.61
C ASP A 152 58.55 5.18 1.13
#